data_AF-A0A9D8C2U3-F1
#
_entry.id   AF-A0A9D8C2U3-F1
#
_cell.length_a   1.000
_cell.length_b   1.000
_cell.length_c   1.000
_cell.angle_alpha   90.00
_cell.angle_beta   90.00
_cell.angle_gamma   90.00
#
_symmetry.space_group_name_H-M   'P 1'
#
loop_
_entity.id
_entity.type
_entity.pdbx_description
1 polymer ?
#
loop_
_entity_poly.entity_id
_entity_poly.type
_entity_poly.pdbx_seq_one_letter_code
_entity_poly.pdbx_strand_id
1 'polypeptide(L)'
;MIKSSAHIIPGICFLLISTLAQAQYNGFLQKNDLADGLRTIQILDSATAAKQNISDYSFTIRPIMPEIWESTKKNWIALKRIGYSRSFNDSVPLTINNESFYSATGWQERFTAGVQVKLGRLLVDFQPEYVKAENLKQASISDQVRDGNYFTRLYFYQLNVIDWPQQFGTKALEKFYLGQSSAKILFDHFSVGLSNENIWWGPGRRNALVMTNNAPGFLHADVKTAKPVKTIFGSIEMQAVFGKLDSSGVEPVENIRQQQYWPGAYIPKENIRRQLLGFVFSWQPRWVKHLHIGYAAAYYGYVTYENARGDPIPQYPYSMTIPKGKGAKLGSLFFRYSMPKDGAELYGEFGRADRLPTPWNLAEDTIPIGYVFGLRKWMKLRGQNHIEVSMELSHLQLPDPRLTFNAANPFGIPKVNSWYTHPQIRQGYTNQGQLLGAAVGPGGNSQFFGISWVNRHNRIGVHGERWVHNNEMNYYQHLSSALGYGPHFKYWASLTYGAHAQIRVAGLFLSAAYNVGKSLNYQWVKVGGGVDGPSISDKKVSNMTFTAQYELPWRLAWRWPKTGINQKLKKFGDKIGWPFCDCKFGFKRKESVIPE
;
A
#
# COMPACT_ATOMS: atom_id res chain seq x y z
N MET A 1 10.70 -62.79 35.77
CA MET A 1 11.08 -61.41 35.38
C MET A 1 10.37 -61.11 34.05
N ILE A 2 9.08 -60.78 34.06
CA ILE A 2 8.46 -59.44 34.23
C ILE A 2 8.90 -58.44 33.12
N LYS A 3 7.88 -57.96 32.38
CA LYS A 3 7.92 -57.04 31.23
C LYS A 3 8.00 -55.57 31.67
N SER A 4 8.50 -54.67 30.81
CA SER A 4 8.02 -53.29 30.53
C SER A 4 9.10 -52.55 29.73
N SER A 5 8.94 -52.23 28.44
CA SER A 5 8.10 -51.16 27.85
C SER A 5 8.52 -49.73 28.24
N ALA A 6 8.92 -48.94 27.23
CA ALA A 6 8.62 -47.50 26.99
C ALA A 6 9.79 -46.72 26.34
N HIS A 7 9.81 -46.60 25.01
CA HIS A 7 10.54 -45.50 24.37
C HIS A 7 9.74 -44.21 24.51
N ILE A 8 10.20 -43.30 25.36
CA ILE A 8 9.57 -42.00 25.57
C ILE A 8 10.07 -41.01 24.51
N ILE A 9 9.15 -40.54 23.68
CA ILE A 9 9.33 -39.38 22.81
C ILE A 9 9.23 -38.10 23.65
N PRO A 10 10.17 -37.16 23.47
CA PRO A 10 9.78 -35.77 23.27
C PRO A 10 10.45 -35.26 21.98
N GLY A 11 9.72 -35.01 20.88
CA GLY A 11 8.44 -34.30 20.89
C GLY A 11 8.64 -32.78 21.03
N ILE A 12 9.85 -32.27 20.71
CA ILE A 12 10.14 -30.84 20.66
C ILE A 12 9.42 -30.22 19.45
N CYS A 13 8.15 -29.88 19.66
CA CYS A 13 7.35 -29.10 18.73
C CYS A 13 7.84 -27.64 18.72
N PHE A 14 8.97 -27.39 18.05
CA PHE A 14 9.41 -26.05 17.65
C PHE A 14 8.39 -25.47 16.66
N LEU A 15 7.35 -24.83 17.18
CA LEU A 15 6.59 -23.82 16.45
C LEU A 15 7.42 -22.53 16.34
N LEU A 16 8.58 -22.65 15.69
CA LEU A 16 9.21 -21.54 15.01
C LEU A 16 8.32 -21.20 13.82
N ILE A 17 7.41 -20.25 14.05
CA ILE A 17 6.83 -19.47 12.95
C ILE A 17 8.00 -18.67 12.37
N SER A 18 8.76 -19.31 11.48
CA SER A 18 9.69 -18.61 10.63
C SER A 18 8.85 -17.70 9.75
N THR A 19 8.96 -16.40 9.97
CA THR A 19 8.31 -15.39 9.14
C THR A 19 9.04 -15.38 7.80
N LEU A 20 8.48 -16.06 6.80
CA LEU A 20 9.11 -16.28 5.51
C LEU A 20 8.89 -15.08 4.59
N ALA A 21 9.68 -14.05 4.84
CA ALA A 21 9.72 -12.80 4.09
C ALA A 21 10.30 -12.97 2.68
N GLN A 22 9.58 -12.49 1.66
CA GLN A 22 10.17 -12.05 0.40
C GLN A 22 9.88 -10.55 0.17
N ALA A 23 10.74 -9.86 -0.58
CA ALA A 23 10.64 -8.43 -0.88
C ALA A 23 9.94 -8.17 -2.22
N GLN A 24 9.41 -6.95 -2.40
CA GLN A 24 9.05 -6.42 -3.71
C GLN A 24 10.29 -5.98 -4.51
N TYR A 25 10.09 -5.73 -5.80
CA TYR A 25 11.11 -5.19 -6.72
C TYR A 25 11.65 -3.80 -6.34
N ASN A 26 11.02 -3.11 -5.37
CA ASN A 26 11.46 -1.83 -4.83
C ASN A 26 12.60 -1.96 -3.79
N GLY A 27 12.94 -3.17 -3.35
CA GLY A 27 14.03 -3.43 -2.42
C GLY A 27 13.68 -3.25 -0.93
N PHE A 28 12.44 -2.89 -0.58
CA PHE A 28 12.01 -2.79 0.81
C PHE A 28 11.55 -4.16 1.39
N LEU A 29 11.58 -4.29 2.71
CA LEU A 29 11.12 -5.47 3.46
C LEU A 29 9.87 -5.15 4.32
N GLN A 30 8.84 -4.57 3.70
CA GLN A 30 7.66 -4.07 4.41
C GLN A 30 6.68 -5.18 4.77
N LYS A 31 5.80 -4.98 5.77
CA LYS A 31 4.85 -6.00 6.26
C LYS A 31 3.98 -6.61 5.14
N ASN A 32 3.63 -5.79 4.13
CA ASN A 32 2.86 -6.21 2.97
C ASN A 32 3.69 -6.87 1.86
N ASP A 33 5.00 -6.63 1.81
CA ASP A 33 5.95 -7.31 0.93
C ASP A 33 6.23 -8.71 1.45
N LEU A 34 6.47 -8.85 2.77
CA LEU A 34 6.78 -10.15 3.39
C LEU A 34 5.67 -11.19 3.12
N ALA A 35 4.43 -10.73 2.93
CA ALA A 35 3.30 -11.57 2.54
C ALA A 35 3.44 -12.20 1.13
N ASP A 36 4.19 -11.59 0.19
CA ASP A 36 4.50 -12.20 -1.11
C ASP A 36 5.42 -13.43 -0.98
N GLY A 37 6.24 -13.50 0.08
CA GLY A 37 7.03 -14.69 0.39
C GLY A 37 6.15 -15.88 0.73
N LEU A 38 5.17 -15.67 1.61
CA LEU A 38 4.18 -16.68 1.98
C LEU A 38 3.25 -17.02 0.80
N ARG A 39 2.86 -16.03 -0.03
CA ARG A 39 2.13 -16.24 -1.29
C ARG A 39 2.91 -17.11 -2.28
N THR A 40 4.22 -16.92 -2.37
CA THR A 40 5.12 -17.74 -3.20
C THR A 40 5.22 -19.18 -2.65
N ILE A 41 5.25 -19.35 -1.32
CA ILE A 41 5.25 -20.66 -0.66
C ILE A 41 3.92 -21.40 -0.86
N GLN A 42 2.78 -20.71 -0.84
CA GLN A 42 1.46 -21.29 -1.15
C GLN A 42 1.45 -22.03 -2.49
N ILE A 43 2.25 -21.55 -3.45
CA ILE A 43 2.34 -22.08 -4.82
C ILE A 43 3.47 -23.12 -4.94
N LEU A 44 4.67 -22.83 -4.43
CA LEU A 44 5.87 -23.68 -4.64
C LEU A 44 6.06 -24.81 -3.63
N ASP A 45 5.52 -24.69 -2.42
CA ASP A 45 5.66 -25.69 -1.36
C ASP A 45 4.34 -25.86 -0.60
N SER A 46 3.43 -26.63 -1.23
CA SER A 46 2.12 -26.95 -0.65
C SER A 46 2.20 -27.66 0.70
N ALA A 47 3.30 -28.36 1.00
CA ALA A 47 3.49 -29.05 2.28
C ALA A 47 3.81 -28.06 3.41
N THR A 48 4.67 -27.08 3.17
CA THR A 48 4.89 -25.97 4.10
C THR A 48 3.67 -25.06 4.19
N ALA A 49 2.98 -24.80 3.07
CA ALA A 49 1.75 -24.01 3.05
C ALA A 49 0.63 -24.63 3.91
N ALA A 50 0.47 -25.97 3.87
CA ALA A 50 -0.47 -26.68 4.73
C ALA A 50 -0.05 -26.61 6.21
N LYS A 51 1.24 -26.83 6.53
CA LYS A 51 1.77 -26.69 7.90
C LYS A 51 1.58 -25.29 8.49
N GLN A 52 1.63 -24.26 7.64
CA GLN A 52 1.44 -22.86 8.01
C GLN A 52 -0.03 -22.39 7.91
N ASN A 53 -1.00 -23.24 7.57
CA ASN A 53 -2.41 -22.87 7.37
C ASN A 53 -2.65 -21.74 6.35
N ILE A 54 -1.78 -21.61 5.34
CA ILE A 54 -1.89 -20.61 4.26
C ILE A 54 -2.41 -21.19 2.93
N SER A 55 -2.75 -22.48 2.87
CA SER A 55 -3.22 -23.12 1.62
C SER A 55 -4.46 -22.44 1.02
N ASP A 56 -5.40 -22.05 1.89
CA ASP A 56 -6.72 -21.51 1.54
C ASP A 56 -6.77 -19.98 1.67
N TYR A 57 -5.60 -19.31 1.81
CA TYR A 57 -5.49 -17.87 2.08
C TYR A 57 -5.43 -17.06 0.77
N SER A 58 -6.22 -16.00 0.67
CA SER A 58 -6.37 -15.20 -0.54
C SER A 58 -5.14 -14.35 -0.88
N PHE A 59 -4.46 -13.82 0.14
CA PHE A 59 -3.43 -12.77 0.04
C PHE A 59 -3.91 -11.45 -0.61
N THR A 60 -5.22 -11.30 -0.85
CA THR A 60 -5.83 -10.07 -1.38
C THR A 60 -6.13 -9.05 -0.28
N ILE A 61 -6.20 -9.50 0.97
CA ILE A 61 -6.40 -8.66 2.17
C ILE A 61 -5.13 -8.72 3.04
N ARG A 62 -4.37 -7.62 3.07
CA ARG A 62 -3.10 -7.49 3.80
C ARG A 62 -3.13 -6.27 4.75
N PRO A 63 -2.39 -6.25 5.86
CA PRO A 63 -1.43 -7.26 6.30
C PRO A 63 -2.12 -8.50 6.87
N ILE A 64 -1.46 -9.66 6.76
CA ILE A 64 -1.96 -10.92 7.33
C ILE A 64 -1.66 -11.04 8.84
N MET A 65 -2.35 -11.92 9.56
CA MET A 65 -2.23 -12.07 11.02
C MET A 65 -1.85 -13.51 11.46
N PRO A 66 -0.63 -13.99 11.16
CA PRO A 66 -0.19 -15.34 11.52
C PRO A 66 -0.18 -15.61 13.04
N GLU A 67 -0.09 -14.57 13.88
CA GLU A 67 -0.12 -14.65 15.35
C GLU A 67 -1.41 -15.23 15.94
N ILE A 68 -2.52 -15.23 15.17
CA ILE A 68 -3.81 -15.74 15.62
C ILE A 68 -3.87 -17.28 15.53
N TRP A 69 -3.00 -17.92 14.74
CA TRP A 69 -2.93 -19.38 14.66
C TRP A 69 -2.42 -20.02 15.96
N GLU A 70 -1.90 -19.22 16.89
CA GLU A 70 -1.53 -19.67 18.22
C GLU A 70 -2.67 -19.55 19.23
N SER A 71 -2.83 -20.58 20.07
CA SER A 71 -3.83 -20.63 21.13
C SER A 71 -3.96 -19.35 21.96
N THR A 72 -5.19 -18.87 22.11
CA THR A 72 -5.61 -17.73 22.96
C THR A 72 -5.30 -17.88 24.46
N LYS A 73 -4.84 -19.06 24.89
CA LYS A 73 -4.49 -19.35 26.30
C LYS A 73 -2.99 -19.16 26.62
N LYS A 74 -2.16 -18.78 25.64
CA LYS A 74 -0.73 -18.48 25.83
C LYS A 74 -0.50 -16.98 25.76
N ASN A 75 0.09 -16.42 26.81
CA ASN A 75 0.61 -15.06 26.78
C ASN A 75 2.05 -15.09 26.28
N TRP A 76 2.50 -14.00 25.66
CA TRP A 76 3.91 -13.83 25.32
C TRP A 76 4.25 -12.38 25.02
N ILE A 77 5.53 -12.06 25.13
CA ILE A 77 6.15 -10.87 24.58
C ILE A 77 7.26 -11.31 23.63
N ALA A 78 7.35 -10.65 22.48
CA ALA A 78 8.37 -10.89 21.46
C ALA A 78 8.92 -9.55 20.98
N LEU A 79 10.25 -9.49 20.82
CA LEU A 79 10.94 -8.36 20.21
C LEU A 79 11.02 -8.68 18.71
N LYS A 80 10.31 -7.92 17.88
CA LYS A 80 10.12 -8.20 16.45
C LYS A 80 10.67 -7.08 15.60
N ARG A 81 11.21 -7.42 14.43
CA ARG A 81 11.51 -6.50 13.32
C ARG A 81 12.29 -5.25 13.77
N ILE A 82 13.56 -5.45 14.11
CA ILE A 82 14.51 -4.34 14.08
C ILE A 82 14.88 -4.16 12.61
N GLY A 83 14.60 -2.98 12.06
CA GLY A 83 14.75 -2.70 10.63
C GLY A 83 15.37 -1.34 10.37
N TYR A 84 16.27 -1.30 9.40
CA TYR A 84 16.80 -0.09 8.79
C TYR A 84 16.57 -0.16 7.29
N SER A 85 15.86 0.83 6.75
CA SER A 85 15.71 1.04 5.31
C SER A 85 16.39 2.36 4.92
N ARG A 86 17.12 2.35 3.81
CA ARG A 86 17.69 3.54 3.20
C ARG A 86 17.29 3.59 1.73
N SER A 87 16.88 4.75 1.25
CA SER A 87 16.55 4.98 -0.16
C SER A 87 17.20 6.27 -0.64
N PHE A 88 17.66 6.28 -1.88
CA PHE A 88 18.18 7.45 -2.58
C PHE A 88 17.38 7.66 -3.85
N ASN A 89 16.96 8.90 -4.10
CA ASN A 89 16.46 9.32 -5.40
C ASN A 89 17.36 10.43 -5.94
N ASP A 90 17.63 10.42 -7.24
CA ASP A 90 18.31 11.50 -7.94
C ASP A 90 17.39 12.71 -8.18
N SER A 91 17.42 13.35 -9.35
CA SER A 91 16.60 14.53 -9.64
C SER A 91 15.09 14.28 -9.72
N VAL A 92 14.63 13.03 -9.90
CA VAL A 92 13.22 12.67 -10.02
C VAL A 92 12.89 11.52 -9.06
N PRO A 93 12.01 11.71 -8.06
CA PRO A 93 11.71 10.67 -7.09
C PRO A 93 10.90 9.52 -7.72
N LEU A 94 11.34 8.28 -7.50
CA LEU A 94 10.55 7.07 -7.80
C LEU A 94 9.94 6.55 -6.49
N THR A 95 8.68 6.90 -6.24
CA THR A 95 7.94 6.42 -5.06
C THR A 95 6.85 5.44 -5.46
N ILE A 96 7.07 4.16 -5.17
CA ILE A 96 6.12 3.07 -5.42
C ILE A 96 6.09 2.16 -4.19
N ASN A 97 5.01 2.28 -3.41
CA ASN A 97 4.75 1.48 -2.22
C ASN A 97 5.81 1.71 -1.13
N ASN A 98 6.10 2.97 -0.80
CA ASN A 98 7.21 3.36 0.08
C ASN A 98 6.80 3.60 1.56
N GLU A 99 5.55 3.33 1.94
CA GLU A 99 4.98 3.55 3.29
C GLU A 99 5.19 4.97 3.84
N SER A 100 6.13 5.17 4.77
CA SER A 100 6.33 6.42 5.49
C SER A 100 7.45 7.30 4.92
N PHE A 101 8.15 6.84 3.87
CA PHE A 101 9.02 7.70 3.08
C PHE A 101 8.22 8.74 2.28
N TYR A 102 8.91 9.75 1.74
CA TYR A 102 8.31 10.84 0.98
C TYR A 102 8.66 10.78 -0.51
N SER A 103 7.89 11.50 -1.33
CA SER A 103 8.31 11.96 -2.65
C SER A 103 9.40 13.04 -2.49
N ALA A 104 10.62 12.58 -2.23
CA ALA A 104 11.76 13.39 -1.87
C ALA A 104 13.03 12.88 -2.58
N THR A 105 13.88 13.82 -2.95
CA THR A 105 15.18 13.59 -3.61
C THR A 105 16.34 13.74 -2.64
N GLY A 106 17.47 13.12 -2.95
CA GLY A 106 18.53 12.86 -1.99
C GLY A 106 18.29 11.58 -1.19
N TRP A 107 18.98 11.44 -0.06
CA TRP A 107 18.84 10.30 0.85
C TRP A 107 17.59 10.41 1.73
N GLN A 108 17.00 9.25 1.98
CA GLN A 108 15.98 9.02 2.99
C GLN A 108 16.36 7.79 3.83
N GLU A 109 16.10 7.85 5.13
CA GLU A 109 16.38 6.78 6.09
C GLU A 109 15.13 6.50 6.93
N ARG A 110 14.91 5.22 7.25
CA ARG A 110 13.82 4.77 8.12
C ARG A 110 14.32 3.73 9.10
N PHE A 111 14.18 4.02 10.38
CA PHE A 111 14.46 3.11 11.49
C PHE A 111 13.16 2.60 12.10
N THR A 112 13.08 1.31 12.39
CA THR A 112 11.94 0.70 13.09
C THR A 112 12.41 -0.38 14.07
N ALA A 113 11.72 -0.50 15.20
CA ALA A 113 11.92 -1.56 16.17
C ALA A 113 10.56 -1.90 16.79
N GLY A 114 10.12 -3.15 16.68
CA GLY A 114 8.80 -3.60 17.11
C GLY A 114 8.82 -4.39 18.42
N VAL A 115 7.88 -4.12 19.32
CA VAL A 115 7.57 -5.00 20.46
C VAL A 115 6.13 -5.49 20.31
N GLN A 116 5.95 -6.80 20.30
CA GLN A 116 4.63 -7.42 20.16
C GLN A 116 4.29 -8.22 21.43
N VAL A 117 3.10 -7.97 21.99
CA VAL A 117 2.63 -8.52 23.26
C VAL A 117 1.27 -9.17 23.06
N LYS A 118 1.12 -10.44 23.43
CA LYS A 118 -0.16 -11.15 23.51
C LYS A 118 -0.52 -11.42 24.96
N LEU A 119 -1.66 -10.88 25.41
CA LEU A 119 -2.25 -11.07 26.73
C LEU A 119 -3.63 -11.72 26.56
N GLY A 120 -3.66 -13.06 26.53
CA GLY A 120 -4.87 -13.83 26.26
C GLY A 120 -5.47 -13.54 24.89
N ARG A 121 -6.57 -12.77 24.88
CA ARG A 121 -7.23 -12.28 23.66
C ARG A 121 -6.69 -10.93 23.16
N LEU A 122 -6.02 -10.14 23.99
CA LEU A 122 -5.42 -8.88 23.54
C LEU A 122 -4.10 -9.17 22.82
N LEU A 123 -3.91 -8.59 21.64
CA LEU A 123 -2.67 -8.54 20.88
C LEU A 123 -2.32 -7.08 20.62
N VAL A 124 -1.19 -6.63 21.15
CA VAL A 124 -0.62 -5.31 20.88
C VAL A 124 0.65 -5.51 20.05
N ASP A 125 0.73 -4.81 18.93
CA ASP A 125 1.93 -4.67 18.10
C ASP A 125 2.34 -3.20 18.24
N PHE A 126 3.51 -2.90 18.77
CA PHE A 126 4.05 -1.54 18.84
C PHE A 126 5.31 -1.49 17.98
N GLN A 127 5.15 -1.04 16.74
CA GLN A 127 6.21 -0.98 15.74
C GLN A 127 6.26 0.44 15.14
N PRO A 128 6.79 1.43 15.87
CA PRO A 128 6.98 2.78 15.37
C PRO A 128 8.04 2.84 14.27
N GLU A 129 8.03 3.96 13.53
CA GLU A 129 8.96 4.26 12.45
C GLU A 129 9.47 5.70 12.61
N TYR A 130 10.79 5.90 12.62
CA TYR A 130 11.42 7.22 12.57
C TYR A 130 12.05 7.42 11.19
N VAL A 131 11.60 8.45 10.48
CA VAL A 131 11.96 8.73 9.09
C VAL A 131 12.73 10.05 9.02
N LYS A 132 13.84 10.04 8.27
CA LYS A 132 14.58 11.23 7.83
C LYS A 132 14.57 11.30 6.31
N ALA A 133 14.51 12.50 5.75
CA ALA A 133 14.69 12.75 4.34
C ALA A 133 15.42 14.08 4.11
N GLU A 134 16.47 14.08 3.28
CA GLU A 134 17.17 15.30 2.87
C GLU A 134 16.23 16.28 2.14
N ASN A 135 15.28 15.73 1.37
CA ASN A 135 14.25 16.47 0.64
C ASN A 135 14.84 17.61 -0.22
N LEU A 136 15.90 17.26 -0.96
CA LEU A 136 16.62 18.17 -1.85
C LEU A 136 15.70 18.74 -2.94
N LYS A 137 16.14 19.80 -3.62
CA LYS A 137 15.40 20.39 -4.75
C LYS A 137 15.27 19.39 -5.90
N GLN A 138 14.03 19.06 -6.27
CA GLN A 138 13.74 18.19 -7.40
C GLN A 138 13.97 18.88 -8.75
N ALA A 139 13.99 18.10 -9.84
CA ALA A 139 13.94 18.62 -11.19
C ALA A 139 12.72 19.54 -11.37
N SER A 140 12.96 20.76 -11.87
CA SER A 140 11.91 21.73 -12.17
C SER A 140 11.19 21.38 -13.48
N ILE A 141 9.94 21.82 -13.58
CA ILE A 141 9.25 21.94 -14.87
C ILE A 141 10.09 22.87 -15.76
N SER A 142 10.34 22.49 -17.02
CA SER A 142 11.10 23.32 -17.96
C SER A 142 10.21 24.44 -18.51
N ASP A 143 10.76 25.60 -18.87
CA ASP A 143 9.95 26.79 -19.16
C ASP A 143 9.05 26.65 -20.40
N GLN A 144 7.78 27.05 -20.26
CA GLN A 144 6.74 26.91 -21.29
C GLN A 144 6.61 28.14 -22.19
N VAL A 145 7.71 28.53 -22.84
CA VAL A 145 7.78 29.72 -23.71
C VAL A 145 6.78 29.66 -24.88
N ARG A 146 6.33 28.46 -25.29
CA ARG A 146 5.35 28.26 -26.38
C ARG A 146 3.94 27.88 -25.89
N ASP A 147 3.68 27.89 -24.59
CA ASP A 147 2.39 27.48 -24.02
C ASP A 147 2.09 28.19 -22.69
N GLY A 148 1.63 29.45 -22.78
CA GLY A 148 1.33 30.28 -21.61
C GLY A 148 0.21 29.73 -20.71
N ASN A 149 -0.64 28.83 -21.22
CA ASN A 149 -1.78 28.27 -20.47
C ASN A 149 -1.44 26.94 -19.76
N TYR A 150 -0.20 26.46 -19.83
CA TYR A 150 0.23 25.21 -19.20
C TYR A 150 -0.08 25.18 -17.69
N PHE A 151 0.28 26.24 -16.97
CA PHE A 151 0.08 26.32 -15.52
C PHE A 151 -1.40 26.40 -15.17
N THR A 152 -2.20 27.15 -15.92
CA THR A 152 -3.66 27.21 -15.77
C THR A 152 -4.28 25.81 -15.79
N ARG A 153 -3.90 24.99 -16.76
CA ARG A 153 -4.39 23.61 -16.86
C ARG A 153 -3.82 22.68 -15.78
N LEU A 154 -2.59 22.89 -15.32
CA LEU A 154 -2.01 22.17 -14.17
C LEU A 154 -2.79 22.45 -12.87
N TYR A 155 -3.25 23.69 -12.65
CA TYR A 155 -4.15 24.03 -11.55
C TYR A 155 -5.51 23.36 -11.67
N PHE A 156 -6.10 23.40 -12.87
CA PHE A 156 -7.44 22.90 -13.14
C PHE A 156 -7.54 21.38 -13.03
N TYR A 157 -6.51 20.65 -13.50
CA TYR A 157 -6.53 19.18 -13.57
C TYR A 157 -5.94 18.48 -12.34
N GLN A 158 -5.03 19.13 -11.61
CA GLN A 158 -4.26 18.46 -10.54
C GLN A 158 -4.19 19.29 -9.25
N LEU A 159 -3.55 20.47 -9.26
CA LEU A 159 -3.17 21.11 -8.00
C LEU A 159 -4.38 21.46 -7.12
N ASN A 160 -5.54 21.81 -7.69
CA ASN A 160 -6.72 22.18 -6.91
C ASN A 160 -7.61 21.02 -6.47
N VAL A 161 -7.41 19.80 -7.02
CA VAL A 161 -8.31 18.64 -6.85
C VAL A 161 -7.67 17.44 -6.13
N ILE A 162 -6.38 17.51 -5.80
CA ILE A 162 -5.71 16.52 -4.94
C ILE A 162 -4.66 17.14 -4.02
N ASP A 163 -4.50 16.58 -2.82
CA ASP A 163 -3.37 16.81 -1.91
C ASP A 163 -2.32 15.72 -2.18
N TRP A 164 -1.55 15.91 -3.25
CA TRP A 164 -0.43 15.07 -3.63
C TRP A 164 0.71 15.99 -4.09
N PRO A 165 1.43 16.66 -3.16
CA PRO A 165 2.50 17.58 -3.50
C PRO A 165 3.68 16.82 -4.11
N GLN A 166 4.23 17.34 -5.21
CA GLN A 166 5.42 16.79 -5.86
C GLN A 166 6.61 16.70 -4.90
N GLN A 167 6.82 17.76 -4.10
CA GLN A 167 7.85 17.87 -3.07
C GLN A 167 7.23 18.38 -1.76
N PHE A 168 7.65 17.80 -0.63
CA PHE A 168 7.11 18.08 0.69
C PHE A 168 7.77 19.31 1.35
N GLY A 169 7.61 20.48 0.73
CA GLY A 169 8.31 21.71 1.12
C GLY A 169 9.81 21.68 0.76
N THR A 170 10.58 22.68 1.19
CA THR A 170 11.97 22.90 0.77
C THR A 170 13.04 22.58 1.82
N LYS A 171 12.63 22.11 3.00
CA LYS A 171 13.53 21.76 4.11
C LYS A 171 13.66 20.24 4.24
N ALA A 172 14.77 19.79 4.82
CA ALA A 172 14.90 18.42 5.29
C ALA A 172 13.76 18.05 6.25
N LEU A 173 13.33 16.80 6.20
CA LEU A 173 12.18 16.29 6.94
C LEU A 173 12.66 15.26 7.96
N GLU A 174 12.20 15.42 9.21
CA GLU A 174 12.30 14.37 10.22
C GLU A 174 10.91 14.14 10.83
N LYS A 175 10.48 12.89 10.93
CA LYS A 175 9.16 12.56 11.47
C LYS A 175 9.11 11.21 12.15
N PHE A 176 8.44 11.17 13.29
CA PHE A 176 8.06 9.94 13.97
C PHE A 176 6.64 9.53 13.56
N TYR A 177 6.47 8.26 13.25
CA TYR A 177 5.21 7.62 12.89
C TYR A 177 4.91 6.49 13.87
N LEU A 178 3.61 6.25 14.13
CA LEU A 178 3.17 5.03 14.80
C LEU A 178 3.47 3.76 13.98
N GLY A 179 3.80 3.90 12.68
CA GLY A 179 4.21 2.80 11.82
C GLY A 179 3.18 1.68 11.80
N GLN A 180 3.64 0.43 11.92
CA GLN A 180 2.81 -0.77 11.89
C GLN A 180 2.16 -1.11 13.25
N SER A 181 2.01 -0.12 14.15
CA SER A 181 1.44 -0.33 15.48
C SER A 181 -0.07 -0.60 15.44
N SER A 182 -0.54 -1.52 16.28
CA SER A 182 -1.96 -1.84 16.46
C SER A 182 -2.26 -2.45 17.84
N ALA A 183 -3.51 -2.34 18.29
CA ALA A 183 -4.04 -2.99 19.48
C ALA A 183 -5.37 -3.67 19.12
N LYS A 184 -5.40 -5.01 19.18
CA LYS A 184 -6.47 -5.85 18.64
C LYS A 184 -6.95 -6.87 19.67
N ILE A 185 -8.27 -7.04 19.77
CA ILE A 185 -8.92 -8.12 20.50
C ILE A 185 -9.17 -9.27 19.53
N LEU A 186 -8.67 -10.44 19.88
CA LEU A 186 -8.73 -11.66 19.09
C LEU A 186 -9.92 -12.54 19.51
N PHE A 187 -10.73 -12.90 18.54
CA PHE A 187 -11.77 -13.93 18.61
C PHE A 187 -11.35 -15.11 17.71
N ASP A 188 -12.09 -16.22 17.74
CA ASP A 188 -11.63 -17.48 17.12
C ASP A 188 -11.56 -17.45 15.58
N HIS A 189 -12.28 -16.50 14.96
CA HIS A 189 -12.38 -16.30 13.51
C HIS A 189 -12.11 -14.86 13.05
N PHE A 190 -12.23 -13.88 13.93
CA PHE A 190 -12.07 -12.45 13.61
C PHE A 190 -11.30 -11.71 14.70
N SER A 191 -10.80 -10.52 14.38
CA SER A 191 -10.24 -9.56 15.32
C SER A 191 -10.97 -8.22 15.19
N VAL A 192 -11.00 -7.46 16.28
CA VAL A 192 -11.48 -6.08 16.32
C VAL A 192 -10.41 -5.24 16.99
N GLY A 193 -10.04 -4.09 16.45
CA GLY A 193 -9.01 -3.27 17.09
C GLY A 193 -8.87 -1.85 16.55
N LEU A 194 -7.85 -1.18 17.09
CA LEU A 194 -7.34 0.10 16.61
C LEU A 194 -5.96 -0.13 16.02
N SER A 195 -5.66 0.51 14.90
CA SER A 195 -4.43 0.28 14.14
C SER A 195 -3.96 1.54 13.42
N ASN A 196 -2.65 1.61 13.18
CA ASN A 196 -2.03 2.53 12.22
C ASN A 196 -1.33 1.75 11.09
N GLU A 197 -1.55 0.44 10.98
CA GLU A 197 -0.88 -0.41 9.98
C GLU A 197 -1.16 0.03 8.54
N ASN A 198 -0.17 -0.21 7.68
CA ASN A 198 -0.33 -0.08 6.24
C ASN A 198 -1.17 -1.23 5.67
N ILE A 199 -2.31 -0.90 5.07
CA ILE A 199 -3.25 -1.85 4.49
C ILE A 199 -2.93 -2.08 3.00
N TRP A 200 -3.26 -3.26 2.47
CA TRP A 200 -3.36 -3.47 1.03
C TRP A 200 -4.57 -4.32 0.69
N TRP A 201 -5.41 -3.83 -0.22
CA TRP A 201 -6.63 -4.49 -0.72
C TRP A 201 -6.56 -4.65 -2.22
N GLY A 202 -6.35 -5.89 -2.66
CA GLY A 202 -6.25 -6.28 -4.06
C GLY A 202 -5.18 -7.35 -4.29
N PRO A 203 -5.28 -8.11 -5.39
CA PRO A 203 -4.37 -9.21 -5.68
C PRO A 203 -3.06 -8.75 -6.35
N GLY A 204 -2.97 -7.49 -6.80
CA GLY A 204 -1.77 -6.93 -7.40
C GLY A 204 -0.57 -6.85 -6.46
N ARG A 205 0.63 -6.70 -7.04
CA ARG A 205 1.89 -6.57 -6.30
C ARG A 205 2.57 -5.23 -6.49
N ARG A 206 2.42 -4.57 -7.64
CA ARG A 206 2.89 -3.19 -7.86
C ARG A 206 1.79 -2.18 -7.55
N ASN A 207 0.55 -2.49 -7.94
CA ASN A 207 -0.60 -1.62 -7.72
C ASN A 207 -1.81 -2.42 -7.22
N ALA A 208 -2.69 -1.74 -6.48
CA ALA A 208 -4.08 -2.14 -6.31
C ALA A 208 -4.95 -0.87 -6.30
N LEU A 209 -6.17 -0.96 -6.81
CA LEU A 209 -6.95 0.24 -7.13
C LEU A 209 -7.52 0.93 -5.90
N VAL A 210 -7.91 0.15 -4.88
CA VAL A 210 -8.62 0.68 -3.70
C VAL A 210 -7.70 1.01 -2.54
N MET A 211 -6.71 0.18 -2.20
CA MET A 211 -5.82 0.49 -1.07
C MET A 211 -4.45 -0.20 -1.19
N THR A 212 -3.39 0.56 -0.95
CA THR A 212 -1.98 0.11 -0.92
C THR A 212 -1.22 0.73 0.26
N ASN A 213 0.05 0.36 0.37
CA ASN A 213 1.05 0.96 1.24
C ASN A 213 1.87 2.08 0.55
N ASN A 214 1.30 2.78 -0.43
CA ASN A 214 1.93 3.92 -1.07
C ASN A 214 1.83 5.25 -0.28
N ALA A 215 1.02 5.27 0.79
CA ALA A 215 0.96 6.33 1.79
C ALA A 215 1.34 5.78 3.17
N PRO A 216 1.71 6.62 4.15
CA PRO A 216 1.88 6.16 5.53
C PRO A 216 0.54 5.67 6.08
N GLY A 217 0.60 4.63 6.91
CA GLY A 217 -0.57 4.13 7.62
C GLY A 217 -1.24 5.21 8.48
N PHE A 218 -2.56 5.10 8.60
CA PHE A 218 -3.44 6.09 9.23
C PHE A 218 -4.20 5.49 10.41
N LEU A 219 -4.57 6.31 11.40
CA LEU A 219 -5.31 5.83 12.56
C LEU A 219 -6.71 5.35 12.15
N HIS A 220 -6.99 4.07 12.39
CA HIS A 220 -8.26 3.45 12.06
C HIS A 220 -8.69 2.39 13.08
N ALA A 221 -9.99 2.14 13.15
CA ALA A 221 -10.57 0.95 13.73
C ALA A 221 -10.79 -0.10 12.62
N ASP A 222 -10.46 -1.37 12.88
CA ASP A 222 -10.73 -2.47 11.96
C ASP A 222 -11.49 -3.64 12.59
N VAL A 223 -12.34 -4.28 11.79
CA VAL A 223 -12.88 -5.62 12.02
C VAL A 223 -12.38 -6.51 10.90
N LYS A 224 -11.67 -7.59 11.22
CA LYS A 224 -10.93 -8.40 10.22
C LYS A 224 -11.05 -9.89 10.46
N THR A 225 -11.19 -10.70 9.42
CA THR A 225 -11.05 -12.16 9.54
C THR A 225 -9.61 -12.56 9.84
N ALA A 226 -9.41 -13.32 10.91
CA ALA A 226 -8.11 -13.80 11.36
C ALA A 226 -7.48 -14.82 10.39
N LYS A 227 -8.35 -15.65 9.81
CA LYS A 227 -8.06 -16.77 8.91
C LYS A 227 -9.28 -16.98 8.02
N PRO A 228 -9.16 -17.61 6.84
CA PRO A 228 -10.29 -17.89 5.97
C PRO A 228 -11.37 -18.69 6.72
N VAL A 229 -12.57 -18.13 6.80
CA VAL A 229 -13.72 -18.72 7.50
C VAL A 229 -14.41 -19.70 6.56
N LYS A 230 -14.43 -20.99 6.90
CA LYS A 230 -15.07 -22.02 6.07
C LYS A 230 -16.58 -21.99 6.24
N THR A 231 -17.29 -21.97 5.12
CA THR A 231 -18.75 -21.96 5.00
C THR A 231 -19.20 -23.07 4.05
N ILE A 232 -20.52 -23.32 3.95
CA ILE A 232 -21.07 -24.32 3.02
C ILE A 232 -20.80 -24.01 1.53
N PHE A 233 -20.52 -22.75 1.19
CA PHE A 233 -20.28 -22.28 -0.19
C PHE A 233 -18.79 -22.05 -0.51
N GLY A 234 -17.89 -22.09 0.47
CA GLY A 234 -16.47 -21.76 0.26
C GLY A 234 -15.76 -21.21 1.49
N SER A 235 -14.54 -20.72 1.35
CA SER A 235 -13.89 -19.91 2.39
C SER A 235 -14.11 -18.41 2.15
N ILE A 236 -14.19 -17.64 3.24
CA ILE A 236 -14.42 -16.19 3.21
C ILE A 236 -13.36 -15.48 4.05
N GLU A 237 -12.84 -14.38 3.52
CA GLU A 237 -12.03 -13.39 4.22
C GLU A 237 -12.68 -12.00 4.04
N MET A 238 -12.64 -11.16 5.07
CA MET A 238 -13.15 -9.79 5.00
C MET A 238 -12.38 -8.85 5.94
N GLN A 239 -12.39 -7.56 5.60
CA GLN A 239 -11.95 -6.49 6.49
C GLN A 239 -12.83 -5.25 6.30
N ALA A 240 -13.35 -4.70 7.39
CA ALA A 240 -14.01 -3.40 7.45
C ALA A 240 -13.13 -2.42 8.22
N VAL A 241 -13.02 -1.17 7.75
CA VAL A 241 -12.15 -0.14 8.31
C VAL A 241 -12.91 1.17 8.43
N PHE A 242 -12.79 1.83 9.60
CA PHE A 242 -13.20 3.21 9.81
C PHE A 242 -12.01 4.02 10.32
N GLY A 243 -11.57 5.02 9.54
CA GLY A 243 -10.32 5.74 9.82
C GLY A 243 -10.39 7.24 9.63
N LYS A 244 -9.38 7.93 10.19
CA LYS A 244 -9.13 9.36 9.99
C LYS A 244 -8.04 9.53 8.92
N LEU A 245 -8.27 10.43 7.96
CA LEU A 245 -7.25 10.84 6.99
C LEU A 245 -6.79 12.26 7.27
N ASP A 246 -5.48 12.46 7.32
CA ASP A 246 -4.85 13.78 7.52
C ASP A 246 -4.40 14.38 6.19
N SER A 247 -4.29 15.71 6.12
CA SER A 247 -3.73 16.43 4.96
C SER A 247 -2.20 16.58 5.12
N SER A 248 -1.49 16.89 4.04
CA SER A 248 -0.05 17.20 4.07
C SER A 248 0.27 18.47 4.85
N GLY A 249 -0.61 19.48 4.76
CA GLY A 249 -0.30 20.85 5.18
C GLY A 249 0.72 21.56 4.28
N VAL A 250 1.09 20.97 3.13
CA VAL A 250 2.11 21.48 2.21
C VAL A 250 1.45 22.22 1.05
N GLU A 251 1.95 23.42 0.77
CA GLU A 251 1.62 24.14 -0.45
C GLU A 251 2.48 23.67 -1.64
N PRO A 252 1.90 23.42 -2.83
CA PRO A 252 2.69 23.02 -4.00
C PRO A 252 3.77 24.05 -4.35
N VAL A 253 5.00 23.59 -4.60
CA VAL A 253 6.15 24.47 -4.93
C VAL A 253 5.88 25.34 -6.16
N GLU A 254 5.20 24.80 -7.17
CA GLU A 254 4.79 25.59 -8.35
C GLU A 254 3.81 26.71 -7.99
N ASN A 255 2.99 26.56 -6.93
CA ASN A 255 2.10 27.65 -6.52
C ASN A 255 2.88 28.85 -5.98
N ILE A 256 3.89 28.62 -5.13
CA ILE A 256 4.76 29.67 -4.60
C ILE A 256 5.43 30.46 -5.73
N ARG A 257 5.78 29.78 -6.84
CA ARG A 257 6.34 30.42 -8.04
C ARG A 257 5.32 31.19 -8.87
N GLN A 258 4.11 30.66 -9.02
CA GLN A 258 3.06 31.22 -9.88
C GLN A 258 2.18 32.28 -9.20
N GLN A 259 2.15 32.37 -7.87
CA GLN A 259 1.45 33.43 -7.11
C GLN A 259 1.83 34.85 -7.56
N GLN A 260 3.04 35.04 -8.11
CA GLN A 260 3.53 36.32 -8.65
C GLN A 260 2.75 36.78 -9.89
N TYR A 261 2.23 35.83 -10.67
CA TYR A 261 1.53 36.08 -11.94
C TYR A 261 0.02 35.88 -11.82
N TRP A 262 -0.42 34.95 -10.95
CA TRP A 262 -1.83 34.67 -10.73
C TRP A 262 -2.15 34.46 -9.24
N PRO A 263 -2.31 35.56 -8.48
CA PRO A 263 -2.83 35.50 -7.11
C PRO A 263 -4.21 34.82 -7.09
N GLY A 264 -4.40 33.86 -6.18
CA GLY A 264 -5.67 33.14 -6.05
C GLY A 264 -5.86 31.92 -6.97
N ALA A 265 -4.88 31.58 -7.82
CA ALA A 265 -4.88 30.34 -8.63
C ALA A 265 -5.12 29.05 -7.80
N TYR A 266 -4.72 29.09 -6.53
CA TYR A 266 -4.80 28.03 -5.54
C TYR A 266 -5.32 28.59 -4.23
N ILE A 267 -6.40 27.98 -3.71
CA ILE A 267 -6.80 28.16 -2.32
C ILE A 267 -6.18 27.02 -1.50
N PRO A 268 -5.39 27.31 -0.43
CA PRO A 268 -4.85 26.28 0.45
C PRO A 268 -5.90 25.27 0.93
N LYS A 269 -5.46 24.01 1.08
CA LYS A 269 -6.32 22.92 1.56
C LYS A 269 -6.18 22.86 3.08
N GLU A 270 -7.14 23.43 3.80
CA GLU A 270 -7.17 23.37 5.26
C GLU A 270 -7.12 21.90 5.75
N ASN A 271 -6.50 21.66 6.92
CA ASN A 271 -6.41 20.32 7.50
C ASN A 271 -7.71 19.90 8.22
N ILE A 272 -8.80 19.85 7.45
CA ILE A 272 -10.14 19.49 7.92
C ILE A 272 -10.22 17.98 8.06
N ARG A 273 -10.81 17.51 9.16
CA ARG A 273 -10.90 16.08 9.48
C ARG A 273 -11.69 15.34 8.39
N ARG A 274 -10.98 14.55 7.60
CA ARG A 274 -11.57 13.57 6.67
C ARG A 274 -11.75 12.24 7.38
N GLN A 275 -12.88 11.60 7.12
CA GLN A 275 -13.19 10.23 7.56
C GLN A 275 -13.20 9.30 6.35
N LEU A 276 -12.76 8.07 6.57
CA LEU A 276 -12.74 6.98 5.60
C LEU A 276 -13.54 5.80 6.16
N LEU A 277 -14.50 5.31 5.37
CA LEU A 277 -15.14 4.01 5.54
C LEU A 277 -14.69 3.11 4.39
N GLY A 278 -14.16 1.94 4.70
CA GLY A 278 -13.73 0.98 3.68
C GLY A 278 -14.11 -0.44 4.03
N PHE A 279 -14.34 -1.25 3.00
CA PHE A 279 -14.68 -2.66 3.12
C PHE A 279 -14.04 -3.47 2.01
N VAL A 280 -13.52 -4.64 2.36
CA VAL A 280 -13.06 -5.65 1.41
C VAL A 280 -13.59 -7.03 1.79
N PHE A 281 -13.94 -7.79 0.77
CA PHE A 281 -14.43 -9.16 0.85
C PHE A 281 -13.69 -10.02 -0.18
N SER A 282 -13.36 -11.25 0.18
CA SER A 282 -12.72 -12.24 -0.68
C SER A 282 -13.31 -13.61 -0.40
N TRP A 283 -13.76 -14.31 -1.44
CA TRP A 283 -14.42 -15.61 -1.38
C TRP A 283 -13.73 -16.61 -2.29
N GLN A 284 -13.46 -17.79 -1.77
CA GLN A 284 -12.98 -18.95 -2.54
C GLN A 284 -14.13 -19.97 -2.69
N PRO A 285 -14.75 -20.12 -3.88
CA PRO A 285 -15.84 -21.08 -4.07
C PRO A 285 -15.38 -22.51 -3.80
N ARG A 286 -16.21 -23.34 -3.14
CA ARG A 286 -15.80 -24.72 -2.81
C ARG A 286 -15.51 -25.58 -4.05
N TRP A 287 -16.13 -25.26 -5.18
CA TRP A 287 -16.02 -25.99 -6.45
C TRP A 287 -14.85 -25.55 -7.33
N VAL A 288 -14.28 -24.35 -7.12
CA VAL A 288 -13.04 -23.91 -7.78
C VAL A 288 -11.96 -23.67 -6.73
N LYS A 289 -11.16 -24.70 -6.44
CA LYS A 289 -10.02 -24.57 -5.52
C LYS A 289 -9.05 -23.50 -6.04
N HIS A 290 -8.46 -22.73 -5.12
CA HIS A 290 -7.43 -21.71 -5.40
C HIS A 290 -7.88 -20.49 -6.23
N LEU A 291 -9.16 -20.39 -6.62
CA LEU A 291 -9.75 -19.18 -7.18
C LEU A 291 -10.38 -18.35 -6.06
N HIS A 292 -9.89 -17.14 -5.85
CA HIS A 292 -10.49 -16.14 -4.99
C HIS A 292 -11.14 -15.07 -5.86
N ILE A 293 -12.40 -14.74 -5.56
CA ILE A 293 -13.15 -13.63 -6.16
C ILE A 293 -13.48 -12.67 -5.04
N GLY A 294 -13.36 -11.37 -5.28
CA GLY A 294 -13.59 -10.39 -4.23
C GLY A 294 -14.01 -9.01 -4.71
N TYR A 295 -14.27 -8.18 -3.71
CA TYR A 295 -14.85 -6.86 -3.82
C TYR A 295 -14.16 -5.96 -2.82
N ALA A 296 -13.66 -4.80 -3.24
CA ALA A 296 -13.13 -3.75 -2.37
C ALA A 296 -13.84 -2.42 -2.64
N ALA A 297 -14.08 -1.64 -1.60
CA ALA A 297 -14.69 -0.32 -1.70
C ALA A 297 -14.21 0.63 -0.61
N ALA A 298 -14.20 1.91 -0.94
CA ALA A 298 -13.92 3.01 -0.03
C ALA A 298 -14.88 4.18 -0.25
N TYR A 299 -15.33 4.80 0.83
CA TYR A 299 -16.05 6.06 0.88
C TYR A 299 -15.29 7.03 1.79
N TYR A 300 -15.09 8.26 1.35
CA TYR A 300 -14.35 9.26 2.11
C TYR A 300 -14.95 10.66 1.95
N GLY A 301 -14.89 11.46 3.02
CA GLY A 301 -15.45 12.81 3.02
C GLY A 301 -15.12 13.57 4.30
N TYR A 302 -15.51 14.84 4.37
CA TYR A 302 -15.33 15.64 5.57
C TYR A 302 -16.32 15.23 6.67
N VAL A 303 -15.91 15.39 7.93
CA VAL A 303 -16.79 15.24 9.10
C VAL A 303 -17.66 16.49 9.26
N THR A 304 -17.07 17.68 9.10
CA THR A 304 -17.75 18.99 9.07
C THR A 304 -17.53 19.64 7.70
N TYR A 305 -18.54 20.33 7.17
CA TYR A 305 -18.46 21.04 5.89
C TYR A 305 -18.21 22.56 6.05
N GLU A 306 -17.72 22.93 7.23
CA GLU A 306 -17.41 24.29 7.67
C GLU A 306 -15.98 24.30 8.22
N ASN A 307 -15.29 25.43 8.06
CA ASN A 307 -13.95 25.67 8.61
C ASN A 307 -14.02 25.99 10.12
N ALA A 308 -12.87 26.26 10.74
CA ALA A 308 -12.79 26.60 12.17
C ALA A 308 -13.47 27.94 12.56
N ARG A 309 -13.90 28.76 11.59
CA ARG A 309 -14.61 30.03 11.78
C ARG A 309 -16.12 29.92 11.52
N GLY A 310 -16.60 28.77 11.02
CA GLY A 310 -17.99 28.55 10.61
C GLY A 310 -18.28 28.85 9.13
N ASP A 311 -17.28 29.25 8.34
CA ASP A 311 -17.45 29.50 6.90
C ASP A 311 -17.58 28.17 6.13
N PRO A 312 -18.40 28.09 5.08
CA PRO A 312 -18.46 26.91 4.20
C PRO A 312 -17.11 26.62 3.54
N ILE A 313 -16.71 25.34 3.50
CA ILE A 313 -15.48 24.92 2.80
C ILE A 313 -15.63 25.18 1.29
N PRO A 314 -14.63 25.80 0.62
CA PRO A 314 -14.71 26.08 -0.81
C PRO A 314 -14.59 24.80 -1.66
N GLN A 315 -15.59 24.56 -2.52
CA GLN A 315 -15.51 23.57 -3.60
C GLN A 315 -14.72 24.14 -4.78
N TYR A 316 -14.04 23.29 -5.55
CA TYR A 316 -13.50 23.67 -6.85
C TYR A 316 -14.50 23.36 -7.98
N PRO A 317 -14.82 24.26 -8.93
CA PRO A 317 -14.39 25.66 -9.02
C PRO A 317 -15.02 26.53 -7.90
N TYR A 318 -14.28 27.54 -7.46
CA TYR A 318 -14.59 28.35 -6.27
C TYR A 318 -15.82 29.25 -6.35
N SER A 319 -16.60 29.15 -7.42
CA SER A 319 -17.93 29.74 -7.57
C SER A 319 -19.06 28.84 -7.04
N MET A 320 -18.74 27.64 -6.52
CA MET A 320 -19.71 26.67 -6.01
C MET A 320 -19.54 26.43 -4.51
N THR A 321 -20.66 26.30 -3.78
CA THR A 321 -20.70 25.85 -2.39
C THR A 321 -20.98 24.35 -2.29
N ILE A 322 -20.40 23.70 -1.28
CA ILE A 322 -20.52 22.26 -1.09
C ILE A 322 -21.96 21.88 -0.63
N PRO A 323 -22.65 20.95 -1.32
CA PRO A 323 -23.84 20.32 -0.77
C PRO A 323 -23.46 19.48 0.46
N LYS A 324 -23.97 19.86 1.65
CA LYS A 324 -23.68 19.18 2.92
C LYS A 324 -23.93 17.66 2.79
N GLY A 325 -22.98 16.85 3.26
CA GLY A 325 -23.12 15.39 3.36
C GLY A 325 -22.64 14.56 2.15
N LYS A 326 -22.23 15.16 1.03
CA LYS A 326 -21.67 14.40 -0.10
C LYS A 326 -20.19 14.05 0.10
N GLY A 327 -19.86 12.77 0.20
CA GLY A 327 -18.50 12.25 0.10
C GLY A 327 -18.20 11.60 -1.25
N ALA A 328 -16.93 11.29 -1.47
CA ALA A 328 -16.40 10.57 -2.62
C ALA A 328 -16.39 9.05 -2.37
N LYS A 329 -16.44 8.25 -3.45
CA LYS A 329 -16.48 6.78 -3.38
C LYS A 329 -15.78 6.14 -4.57
N LEU A 330 -15.05 5.06 -4.31
CA LEU A 330 -14.38 4.25 -5.31
C LEU A 330 -14.42 2.77 -4.89
N GLY A 331 -14.17 1.86 -5.83
CA GLY A 331 -14.10 0.43 -5.52
C GLY A 331 -13.60 -0.42 -6.69
N SER A 332 -13.35 -1.70 -6.43
CA SER A 332 -12.96 -2.70 -7.43
C SER A 332 -13.61 -4.06 -7.21
N LEU A 333 -13.86 -4.77 -8.31
CA LEU A 333 -13.98 -6.23 -8.33
C LEU A 333 -12.61 -6.81 -8.63
N PHE A 334 -12.24 -7.91 -7.99
CA PHE A 334 -10.96 -8.57 -8.25
C PHE A 334 -11.07 -10.09 -8.25
N PHE A 335 -10.08 -10.73 -8.88
CA PHE A 335 -9.86 -12.16 -8.78
C PHE A 335 -8.36 -12.47 -8.62
N ARG A 336 -8.08 -13.61 -7.99
CA ARG A 336 -6.77 -14.24 -7.96
C ARG A 336 -6.95 -15.74 -8.15
N TYR A 337 -6.28 -16.30 -9.14
CA TYR A 337 -6.22 -17.74 -9.36
C TYR A 337 -4.79 -18.22 -9.17
N SER A 338 -4.53 -18.98 -8.10
CA SER A 338 -3.24 -19.63 -7.89
C SER A 338 -3.28 -21.06 -8.42
N MET A 339 -2.21 -21.48 -9.09
CA MET A 339 -2.07 -22.79 -9.73
C MET A 339 -0.81 -23.48 -9.20
N PRO A 340 -0.84 -24.06 -7.98
CA PRO A 340 0.34 -24.69 -7.37
C PRO A 340 0.93 -25.83 -8.21
N LYS A 341 0.08 -26.63 -8.89
CA LYS A 341 0.51 -27.73 -9.76
C LYS A 341 1.38 -27.24 -10.92
N ASP A 342 1.01 -26.12 -11.50
CA ASP A 342 1.67 -25.53 -12.66
C ASP A 342 2.78 -24.55 -12.27
N GLY A 343 2.96 -24.27 -10.97
CA GLY A 343 3.82 -23.20 -10.50
C GLY A 343 3.45 -21.86 -11.15
N ALA A 344 2.18 -21.47 -11.09
CA ALA A 344 1.69 -20.27 -11.77
C ALA A 344 0.65 -19.50 -10.94
N GLU A 345 0.45 -18.23 -11.29
CA GLU A 345 -0.55 -17.35 -10.68
C GLU A 345 -1.07 -16.35 -11.70
N LEU A 346 -2.38 -16.12 -11.70
CA LEU A 346 -3.05 -15.08 -12.47
C LEU A 346 -3.87 -14.21 -11.53
N TYR A 347 -3.93 -12.90 -11.79
CA TYR A 347 -4.80 -12.00 -11.05
C TYR A 347 -5.26 -10.82 -11.88
N GLY A 348 -6.42 -10.29 -11.52
CA GLY A 348 -6.98 -9.08 -12.10
C GLY A 348 -7.81 -8.30 -11.10
N GLU A 349 -7.89 -7.00 -11.30
CA GLU A 349 -8.69 -6.05 -10.54
C GLU A 349 -9.27 -5.02 -11.52
N PHE A 350 -10.58 -4.78 -11.45
CA PHE A 350 -11.32 -3.85 -12.30
C PHE A 350 -12.17 -2.96 -11.41
N GLY A 351 -12.00 -1.64 -11.53
CA GLY A 351 -12.58 -0.69 -10.58
C GLY A 351 -13.15 0.57 -11.21
N ARG A 352 -13.75 1.38 -10.35
CA ARG A 352 -14.48 2.61 -10.63
C ARG A 352 -14.01 3.70 -9.67
N ALA A 353 -13.69 4.88 -10.19
CA ALA A 353 -13.29 6.03 -9.38
C ALA A 353 -14.46 6.90 -8.87
N ASP A 354 -15.66 6.76 -9.45
CA ASP A 354 -16.82 7.63 -9.22
C ASP A 354 -17.94 6.99 -8.37
N ARG A 355 -18.00 5.65 -8.34
CA ARG A 355 -19.04 4.87 -7.66
C ARG A 355 -18.56 3.48 -7.29
N LEU A 356 -19.42 2.76 -6.59
CA LEU A 356 -19.21 1.34 -6.29
C LEU A 356 -19.35 0.51 -7.58
N PRO A 357 -18.40 -0.40 -7.88
CA PRO A 357 -18.45 -1.21 -9.09
C PRO A 357 -19.55 -2.27 -8.99
N THR A 358 -20.18 -2.57 -10.12
CA THR A 358 -21.04 -3.73 -10.31
C THR A 358 -20.66 -4.40 -11.63
N PRO A 359 -20.90 -5.71 -11.83
CA PRO A 359 -20.59 -6.38 -13.09
C PRO A 359 -21.14 -5.67 -14.33
N TRP A 360 -22.35 -5.11 -14.23
CA TRP A 360 -22.99 -4.34 -15.30
C TRP A 360 -22.33 -2.96 -15.51
N ASN A 361 -22.05 -2.22 -14.44
CA ASN A 361 -21.50 -0.87 -14.56
C ASN A 361 -20.00 -0.83 -14.94
N LEU A 362 -19.31 -1.98 -14.87
CA LEU A 362 -17.95 -2.12 -15.39
C LEU A 362 -17.90 -2.33 -16.91
N ALA A 363 -19.03 -2.64 -17.55
CA ALA A 363 -19.15 -2.80 -19.01
C ALA A 363 -19.65 -1.52 -19.73
N GLU A 364 -19.84 -0.42 -18.98
CA GLU A 364 -20.27 0.88 -19.51
C GLU A 364 -19.06 1.69 -20.04
N ASP A 365 -19.12 2.13 -21.30
CA ASP A 365 -17.99 2.69 -22.06
C ASP A 365 -17.51 4.09 -21.59
N THR A 366 -18.42 4.96 -21.15
CA THR A 366 -18.16 6.40 -20.97
C THR A 366 -17.68 6.82 -19.58
N ILE A 367 -16.79 6.05 -18.95
CA ILE A 367 -16.69 5.98 -17.47
C ILE A 367 -15.25 5.92 -16.95
N PRO A 368 -14.93 6.51 -15.76
CA PRO A 368 -13.63 6.36 -15.11
C PRO A 368 -13.46 4.94 -14.51
N ILE A 369 -13.31 3.97 -15.40
CA ILE A 369 -12.81 2.63 -15.07
C ILE A 369 -11.30 2.67 -14.83
N GLY A 370 -10.78 1.63 -14.22
CA GLY A 370 -9.35 1.38 -14.10
C GLY A 370 -9.11 -0.10 -13.86
N TYR A 371 -7.95 -0.61 -14.24
CA TYR A 371 -7.65 -2.03 -14.09
C TYR A 371 -6.18 -2.31 -13.74
N VAL A 372 -5.98 -3.42 -13.03
CA VAL A 372 -4.68 -4.06 -12.81
C VAL A 372 -4.81 -5.51 -13.27
N PHE A 373 -3.81 -6.01 -13.99
CA PHE A 373 -3.73 -7.41 -14.38
C PHE A 373 -2.31 -7.90 -14.21
N GLY A 374 -2.11 -9.11 -13.68
CA GLY A 374 -0.78 -9.65 -13.52
C GLY A 374 -0.72 -11.17 -13.58
N LEU A 375 0.46 -11.64 -13.99
CA LEU A 375 0.77 -13.03 -14.25
C LEU A 375 2.13 -13.35 -13.64
N ARG A 376 2.24 -14.51 -13.00
CA ARG A 376 3.51 -15.08 -12.54
C ARG A 376 3.63 -16.53 -12.99
N LYS A 377 4.82 -16.93 -13.40
CA LYS A 377 5.17 -18.31 -13.71
C LYS A 377 6.52 -18.64 -13.08
N TRP A 378 6.60 -19.75 -12.37
CA TRP A 378 7.83 -20.29 -11.82
C TRP A 378 8.22 -21.56 -12.56
N MET A 379 9.34 -21.49 -13.27
CA MET A 379 9.91 -22.62 -14.01
C MET A 379 10.97 -23.28 -13.15
N LYS A 380 10.78 -24.56 -12.80
CA LYS A 380 11.72 -25.32 -11.97
C LYS A 380 13.00 -25.63 -12.74
N LEU A 381 14.15 -25.35 -12.13
CA LEU A 381 15.47 -25.69 -12.68
C LEU A 381 16.00 -27.00 -12.07
N ARG A 382 16.54 -26.94 -10.85
CA ARG A 382 17.10 -28.09 -10.12
C ARG A 382 16.86 -27.94 -8.62
N GLY A 383 16.41 -29.00 -7.96
CA GLY A 383 16.10 -28.97 -6.53
C GLY A 383 15.01 -27.96 -6.20
N GLN A 384 15.36 -26.96 -5.38
CA GLN A 384 14.47 -25.86 -4.94
C GLN A 384 14.68 -24.55 -5.74
N ASN A 385 15.50 -24.57 -6.79
CA ASN A 385 15.76 -23.42 -7.65
C ASN A 385 14.69 -23.29 -8.74
N HIS A 386 14.15 -22.08 -8.91
CA HIS A 386 13.15 -21.72 -9.91
C HIS A 386 13.55 -20.41 -10.62
N ILE A 387 13.07 -20.21 -11.84
CA ILE A 387 13.01 -18.90 -12.50
C ILE A 387 11.57 -18.40 -12.42
N GLU A 388 11.35 -17.30 -11.70
CA GLU A 388 10.11 -16.53 -11.74
C GLU A 388 10.14 -15.58 -12.94
N VAL A 389 9.11 -15.64 -13.78
CA VAL A 389 8.74 -14.57 -14.71
C VAL A 389 7.50 -13.88 -14.13
N SER A 390 7.52 -12.55 -14.06
CA SER A 390 6.40 -11.73 -13.59
C SER A 390 6.06 -10.65 -14.60
N MET A 391 4.76 -10.44 -14.80
CA MET A 391 4.18 -9.32 -15.54
C MET A 391 3.11 -8.65 -14.67
N GLU A 392 3.07 -7.32 -14.66
CA GLU A 392 1.93 -6.57 -14.13
C GLU A 392 1.63 -5.36 -15.01
N LEU A 393 0.37 -5.20 -15.39
CA LEU A 393 -0.18 -4.08 -16.12
C LEU A 393 -1.08 -3.29 -15.18
N SER A 394 -1.04 -1.97 -15.25
CA SER A 394 -1.91 -1.08 -14.49
C SER A 394 -2.35 0.07 -15.38
N HIS A 395 -3.65 0.40 -15.34
CA HIS A 395 -4.26 1.40 -16.22
C HIS A 395 -5.30 2.20 -15.44
N LEU A 396 -4.99 3.46 -15.14
CA LEU A 396 -5.85 4.38 -14.41
C LEU A 396 -6.21 5.64 -15.21
N GLN A 397 -5.79 5.72 -16.49
CA GLN A 397 -6.34 6.74 -17.39
C GLN A 397 -7.82 6.45 -17.71
N LEU A 398 -8.60 7.51 -17.99
CA LEU A 398 -9.91 7.39 -18.63
C LEU A 398 -9.83 6.56 -19.92
N PRO A 399 -10.82 5.69 -20.21
CA PRO A 399 -10.82 4.86 -21.42
C PRO A 399 -10.97 5.70 -22.69
N ASP A 400 -11.66 6.84 -22.60
CA ASP A 400 -11.87 7.77 -23.69
C ASP A 400 -11.37 9.17 -23.30
N PRO A 401 -10.34 9.73 -23.98
CA PRO A 401 -9.83 11.08 -23.75
C PRO A 401 -10.88 12.20 -23.90
N ARG A 402 -11.99 11.96 -24.62
CA ARG A 402 -13.09 12.93 -24.76
C ARG A 402 -13.83 13.14 -23.44
N LEU A 403 -13.70 12.23 -22.46
CA LEU A 403 -14.25 12.39 -21.12
C LEU A 403 -13.51 13.46 -20.29
N THR A 404 -12.25 13.74 -20.62
CA THR A 404 -11.47 14.84 -20.05
C THR A 404 -11.99 16.20 -20.54
N PHE A 405 -12.41 16.28 -21.81
CA PHE A 405 -12.76 17.53 -22.49
C PHE A 405 -14.19 18.01 -22.19
N ASN A 406 -14.34 19.32 -22.01
CA ASN A 406 -15.63 19.99 -21.82
C ASN A 406 -15.94 20.89 -23.02
N ALA A 407 -16.75 20.42 -23.96
CA ALA A 407 -17.09 21.17 -25.18
C ALA A 407 -17.81 22.52 -24.91
N ALA A 408 -18.53 22.64 -23.78
CA ALA A 408 -19.20 23.88 -23.40
C ALA A 408 -18.24 24.91 -22.75
N ASN A 409 -17.04 24.49 -22.35
CA ASN A 409 -16.02 25.36 -21.78
C ASN A 409 -14.62 24.79 -22.11
N PRO A 410 -14.16 24.88 -23.37
CA PRO A 410 -12.97 24.17 -23.85
C PRO A 410 -11.68 24.61 -23.13
N PHE A 411 -11.61 25.86 -22.67
CA PHE A 411 -10.47 26.42 -21.92
C PHE A 411 -10.65 26.33 -20.39
N GLY A 412 -11.78 25.80 -19.92
CA GLY A 412 -12.11 25.67 -18.51
C GLY A 412 -11.87 24.28 -17.94
N ILE A 413 -12.44 24.05 -16.75
CA ILE A 413 -12.27 22.81 -15.97
C ILE A 413 -12.63 21.54 -16.75
N PRO A 414 -11.94 20.41 -16.47
CA PRO A 414 -12.23 19.14 -17.13
C PRO A 414 -13.63 18.64 -16.81
N LYS A 415 -14.21 17.87 -17.75
CA LYS A 415 -15.56 17.32 -17.63
C LYS A 415 -15.64 16.17 -16.60
N VAL A 416 -14.60 15.34 -16.52
CA VAL A 416 -14.47 14.23 -15.55
C VAL A 416 -13.16 14.40 -14.79
N ASN A 417 -13.16 13.97 -13.52
CA ASN A 417 -11.98 13.99 -12.65
C ASN A 417 -11.26 12.63 -12.73
N SER A 418 -9.93 12.66 -12.70
CA SER A 418 -9.09 11.47 -12.64
C SER A 418 -9.35 10.62 -11.39
N TRP A 419 -8.99 9.33 -11.44
CA TRP A 419 -8.70 8.50 -10.26
C TRP A 419 -8.00 9.29 -9.14
N TYR A 420 -8.48 9.09 -7.91
CA TYR A 420 -7.99 9.71 -6.66
C TYR A 420 -8.14 11.24 -6.52
N THR A 421 -8.60 11.95 -7.55
CA THR A 421 -8.86 13.40 -7.48
C THR A 421 -10.31 13.69 -7.14
N HIS A 422 -10.62 14.82 -6.51
CA HIS A 422 -12.01 15.23 -6.28
C HIS A 422 -12.17 16.76 -6.14
N PRO A 423 -13.14 17.40 -6.80
CA PRO A 423 -13.34 18.86 -6.78
C PRO A 423 -13.86 19.37 -5.42
N GLN A 424 -14.70 18.58 -4.76
CA GLN A 424 -15.28 18.89 -3.46
C GLN A 424 -14.35 18.50 -2.29
N ILE A 425 -13.99 17.21 -2.18
CA ILE A 425 -12.98 16.72 -1.22
C ILE A 425 -11.58 16.99 -1.80
N ARG A 426 -11.15 18.26 -1.81
CA ARG A 426 -9.98 18.75 -2.56
C ARG A 426 -8.64 18.08 -2.22
N GLN A 427 -8.54 17.40 -1.07
CA GLN A 427 -7.37 16.58 -0.74
C GLN A 427 -7.30 15.28 -1.56
N GLY A 428 -8.39 14.85 -2.20
CA GLY A 428 -8.46 13.60 -2.94
C GLY A 428 -8.35 12.36 -2.05
N TYR A 429 -7.97 11.22 -2.65
CA TYR A 429 -7.85 9.93 -1.97
C TYR A 429 -6.43 9.70 -1.42
N THR A 430 -6.08 10.52 -0.43
CA THR A 430 -4.71 10.63 0.09
C THR A 430 -4.68 10.66 1.62
N ASN A 431 -3.55 10.26 2.21
CA ASN A 431 -3.21 10.50 3.61
C ASN A 431 -1.86 11.21 3.69
N GLN A 432 -1.79 12.32 4.44
CA GLN A 432 -0.58 13.13 4.63
C GLN A 432 0.12 13.50 3.30
N GLY A 433 -0.65 13.85 2.27
CA GLY A 433 -0.10 14.18 0.94
C GLY A 433 0.28 12.99 0.06
N GLN A 434 0.02 11.75 0.47
CA GLN A 434 0.42 10.56 -0.28
C GLN A 434 -0.80 9.72 -0.68
N LEU A 435 -0.75 9.09 -1.86
CA LEU A 435 -1.87 8.34 -2.44
C LEU A 435 -2.15 7.05 -1.65
N LEU A 436 -3.41 6.84 -1.28
CA LEU A 436 -3.87 5.61 -0.62
C LEU A 436 -4.07 4.43 -1.59
N GLY A 437 -4.32 4.71 -2.87
CA GLY A 437 -4.56 3.71 -3.92
C GLY A 437 -3.29 3.31 -4.67
N ALA A 438 -3.41 3.06 -5.97
CA ALA A 438 -2.31 2.64 -6.83
C ALA A 438 -1.20 3.70 -6.93
N ALA A 439 0.05 3.24 -6.83
CA ALA A 439 1.24 4.09 -6.86
C ALA A 439 1.45 4.80 -8.21
N VAL A 440 0.95 4.23 -9.31
CA VAL A 440 0.99 4.87 -10.65
C VAL A 440 0.22 6.19 -10.71
N GLY A 441 -0.69 6.41 -9.76
CA GLY A 441 -1.37 7.67 -9.53
C GLY A 441 -2.51 8.04 -10.49
N PRO A 442 -3.09 9.24 -10.30
CA PRO A 442 -4.09 9.84 -11.18
C PRO A 442 -3.70 9.72 -12.66
N GLY A 443 -4.59 9.19 -13.51
CA GLY A 443 -4.40 9.01 -14.94
C GLY A 443 -3.20 8.15 -15.37
N GLY A 444 -2.55 7.45 -14.43
CA GLY A 444 -1.28 6.77 -14.65
C GLY A 444 -1.42 5.38 -15.25
N ASN A 445 -0.43 4.95 -16.02
CA ASN A 445 -0.37 3.59 -16.55
C ASN A 445 1.02 2.99 -16.31
N SER A 446 1.11 1.72 -15.87
CA SER A 446 2.37 0.98 -15.78
C SER A 446 2.31 -0.33 -16.56
N GLN A 447 3.45 -0.66 -17.17
CA GLN A 447 3.77 -1.97 -17.74
C GLN A 447 5.07 -2.45 -17.08
N PHE A 448 4.97 -3.43 -16.20
CA PHE A 448 6.08 -4.02 -15.47
C PHE A 448 6.38 -5.44 -15.99
N PHE A 449 7.67 -5.74 -16.19
CA PHE A 449 8.18 -7.07 -16.50
C PHE A 449 9.41 -7.38 -15.63
N GLY A 450 9.48 -8.58 -15.07
CA GLY A 450 10.63 -9.02 -14.26
C GLY A 450 10.95 -10.50 -14.42
N ILE A 451 12.25 -10.81 -14.35
CA ILE A 451 12.78 -12.18 -14.32
C ILE A 451 13.66 -12.31 -13.08
N SER A 452 13.38 -13.31 -12.24
CA SER A 452 14.12 -13.56 -11.00
C SER A 452 14.46 -15.03 -10.82
N TRP A 453 15.70 -15.34 -10.45
CA TRP A 453 16.01 -16.61 -9.80
C TRP A 453 15.45 -16.61 -8.38
N VAL A 454 14.79 -17.71 -8.00
CA VAL A 454 14.15 -17.91 -6.70
C VAL A 454 14.61 -19.24 -6.10
N ASN A 455 15.18 -19.20 -4.89
CA ASN A 455 15.49 -20.39 -4.11
C ASN A 455 15.11 -20.17 -2.64
N ARG A 456 14.05 -20.86 -2.20
CA ARG A 456 13.44 -20.76 -0.87
C ARG A 456 13.07 -19.33 -0.45
N HIS A 457 14.02 -18.57 0.08
CA HIS A 457 13.84 -17.21 0.60
C HIS A 457 14.69 -16.17 -0.15
N ASN A 458 15.60 -16.63 -1.01
CA ASN A 458 16.45 -15.75 -1.80
C ASN A 458 15.76 -15.51 -3.14
N ARG A 459 15.73 -14.24 -3.57
CA ARG A 459 15.23 -13.80 -4.88
C ARG A 459 16.24 -12.82 -5.47
N ILE A 460 16.79 -13.13 -6.64
CA ILE A 460 17.77 -12.27 -7.34
C ILE A 460 17.32 -12.16 -8.79
N GLY A 461 17.23 -10.95 -9.33
CA GLY A 461 16.72 -10.78 -10.68
C GLY A 461 16.85 -9.37 -11.25
N VAL A 462 16.34 -9.24 -12.47
CA VAL A 462 16.28 -7.98 -13.23
C VAL A 462 14.84 -7.69 -13.64
N HIS A 463 14.53 -6.42 -13.87
CA HIS A 463 13.21 -5.99 -14.28
C HIS A 463 13.26 -4.70 -15.10
N GLY A 464 12.16 -4.42 -15.80
CA GLY A 464 11.91 -3.17 -16.51
C GLY A 464 10.48 -2.70 -16.27
N GLU A 465 10.30 -1.38 -16.26
CA GLU A 465 9.00 -0.74 -16.09
C GLU A 465 8.85 0.46 -17.03
N ARG A 466 7.73 0.50 -17.75
CA ARG A 466 7.26 1.70 -18.45
C ARG A 466 6.10 2.28 -17.65
N TRP A 467 6.30 3.46 -17.08
CA TRP A 467 5.29 4.20 -16.32
C TRP A 467 4.96 5.51 -17.03
N VAL A 468 3.73 5.64 -17.53
CA VAL A 468 3.17 6.89 -18.04
C VAL A 468 2.51 7.64 -16.89
N HIS A 469 2.93 8.89 -16.67
CA HIS A 469 2.44 9.75 -15.60
C HIS A 469 1.23 10.55 -16.09
N ASN A 470 0.12 10.51 -15.34
CA ASN A 470 -1.16 11.17 -15.60
C ASN A 470 -1.41 11.47 -17.10
N ASN A 471 -1.71 10.43 -17.87
CA ASN A 471 -1.87 10.55 -19.32
C ASN A 471 -3.05 11.46 -19.70
N GLU A 472 -4.03 11.57 -18.80
CA GLU A 472 -5.16 12.49 -18.94
C GLU A 472 -4.73 13.95 -18.92
N MET A 473 -3.68 14.31 -18.15
CA MET A 473 -3.06 15.63 -18.22
C MET A 473 -2.43 15.87 -19.60
N ASN A 474 -1.80 14.86 -20.23
CA ASN A 474 -1.30 15.02 -21.60
C ASN A 474 -2.46 15.37 -22.56
N TYR A 475 -3.57 14.64 -22.49
CA TYR A 475 -4.75 14.94 -23.31
C TYR A 475 -5.34 16.32 -22.99
N TYR A 476 -5.46 16.66 -21.70
CA TYR A 476 -6.01 17.94 -21.28
C TYR A 476 -5.15 19.14 -21.73
N GLN A 477 -3.83 19.04 -21.64
CA GLN A 477 -2.91 20.11 -22.08
C GLN A 477 -2.99 20.37 -23.60
N HIS A 478 -3.29 19.34 -24.41
CA HIS A 478 -3.16 19.39 -25.87
C HIS A 478 -4.48 19.33 -26.66
N LEU A 479 -5.58 18.84 -26.08
CA LEU A 479 -6.91 18.82 -26.71
C LEU A 479 -7.79 20.02 -26.33
N SER A 480 -7.49 20.70 -25.21
CA SER A 480 -8.23 21.90 -24.76
C SER A 480 -7.92 23.18 -25.56
N SER A 481 -6.75 23.22 -26.21
CA SER A 481 -6.20 24.44 -26.83
C SER A 481 -6.50 24.55 -28.32
N ALA A 482 -6.56 23.43 -29.06
CA ALA A 482 -7.04 23.37 -30.44
C ALA A 482 -7.48 21.94 -30.81
N LEU A 483 -8.74 21.77 -31.22
CA LEU A 483 -9.24 20.49 -31.74
C LEU A 483 -8.42 20.06 -32.97
N GLY A 484 -7.76 18.90 -32.90
CA GLY A 484 -7.01 18.31 -34.01
C GLY A 484 -5.55 18.76 -34.19
N TYR A 485 -5.06 19.76 -33.44
CA TYR A 485 -3.71 20.33 -33.62
C TYR A 485 -2.76 20.16 -32.42
N GLY A 486 -3.15 19.38 -31.41
CA GLY A 486 -2.31 19.06 -30.26
C GLY A 486 -1.10 18.16 -30.60
N PRO A 487 0.11 18.43 -30.11
CA PRO A 487 1.29 17.59 -30.35
C PRO A 487 1.18 16.22 -29.65
N HIS A 488 0.92 15.17 -30.44
CA HIS A 488 0.71 13.78 -30.02
C HIS A 488 1.94 13.07 -29.41
N PHE A 489 3.05 13.78 -29.17
CA PHE A 489 4.36 13.22 -28.82
C PHE A 489 4.89 13.66 -27.44
N LYS A 490 4.12 14.46 -26.69
CA LYS A 490 4.52 15.03 -25.38
C LYS A 490 4.14 14.17 -24.16
N TYR A 491 4.06 12.84 -24.33
CA TYR A 491 3.72 11.92 -23.24
C TYR A 491 4.81 11.89 -22.17
N TRP A 492 4.46 12.19 -20.91
CA TRP A 492 5.39 12.02 -19.79
C TRP A 492 5.49 10.53 -19.43
N ALA A 493 6.63 9.90 -19.75
CA ALA A 493 6.84 8.49 -19.52
C ALA A 493 8.22 8.22 -18.90
N SER A 494 8.25 7.59 -17.72
CA SER A 494 9.46 6.99 -17.17
C SER A 494 9.67 5.60 -17.77
N LEU A 495 10.84 5.38 -18.37
CA LEU A 495 11.36 4.07 -18.76
C LEU A 495 12.49 3.73 -17.79
N THR A 496 12.27 2.76 -16.92
CA THR A 496 13.24 2.31 -15.92
C THR A 496 13.58 0.83 -16.11
N TYR A 497 14.81 0.48 -15.77
CA TYR A 497 15.29 -0.89 -15.70
C TYR A 497 16.18 -1.03 -14.47
N GLY A 498 16.20 -2.21 -13.88
CA GLY A 498 16.79 -2.38 -12.57
C GLY A 498 17.14 -3.82 -12.23
N ALA A 499 17.93 -3.95 -11.18
CA ALA A 499 18.26 -5.23 -10.55
C ALA A 499 17.78 -5.21 -9.10
N HIS A 500 17.41 -6.37 -8.60
CA HIS A 500 17.00 -6.57 -7.21
C HIS A 500 17.63 -7.85 -6.66
N ALA A 501 18.05 -7.81 -5.41
CA ALA A 501 18.60 -8.95 -4.70
C ALA A 501 18.05 -8.97 -3.28
N GLN A 502 17.50 -10.11 -2.89
CA GLN A 502 17.05 -10.40 -1.55
C GLN A 502 17.68 -11.71 -1.09
N ILE A 503 18.33 -11.67 0.06
CA ILE A 503 19.11 -12.77 0.62
C ILE A 503 18.83 -12.87 2.11
N ARG A 504 18.70 -14.09 2.64
CA ARG A 504 18.65 -14.35 4.08
C ARG A 504 19.93 -15.03 4.55
N VAL A 505 20.62 -14.42 5.52
CA VAL A 505 21.87 -14.94 6.10
C VAL A 505 21.75 -14.90 7.62
N ALA A 506 21.94 -16.04 8.31
CA ALA A 506 21.94 -16.14 9.78
C ALA A 506 20.76 -15.44 10.51
N GLY A 507 19.57 -15.42 9.90
CA GLY A 507 18.38 -14.76 10.45
C GLY A 507 18.22 -13.28 10.07
N LEU A 508 19.26 -12.63 9.55
CA LEU A 508 19.21 -11.31 8.92
C LEU A 508 18.61 -11.43 7.51
N PHE A 509 17.60 -10.61 7.23
CA PHE A 509 17.06 -10.38 5.90
C PHE A 509 17.72 -9.15 5.31
N LEU A 510 18.37 -9.32 4.17
CA LEU A 510 18.94 -8.24 3.38
C LEU A 510 18.18 -8.14 2.06
N SER A 511 17.88 -6.91 1.66
CA SER A 511 17.19 -6.61 0.42
C SER A 511 17.80 -5.35 -0.19
N ALA A 512 18.04 -5.37 -1.49
CA ALA A 512 18.55 -4.24 -2.25
C ALA A 512 17.89 -4.18 -3.62
N ALA A 513 17.62 -2.98 -4.11
CA ALA A 513 17.20 -2.72 -5.47
C ALA A 513 17.92 -1.48 -6.02
N TYR A 514 18.27 -1.52 -7.30
CA TYR A 514 18.83 -0.40 -8.04
C TYR A 514 18.08 -0.26 -9.35
N ASN A 515 17.55 0.94 -9.59
CA ASN A 515 16.71 1.30 -10.73
C ASN A 515 17.35 2.49 -11.44
N VAL A 516 17.51 2.41 -12.75
CA VAL A 516 18.01 3.50 -13.60
C VAL A 516 17.14 3.67 -14.83
N GLY A 517 17.11 4.87 -15.39
CA GLY A 517 16.25 5.14 -16.53
C GLY A 517 16.23 6.59 -16.98
N LYS A 518 15.20 6.90 -17.78
CA LYS A 518 14.89 8.26 -18.24
C LYS A 518 13.40 8.54 -18.04
N SER A 519 13.10 9.74 -17.56
CA SER A 519 11.77 10.33 -17.54
C SER A 519 11.65 11.23 -18.77
N LEU A 520 11.01 10.70 -19.81
CA LEU A 520 10.81 11.38 -21.09
C LEU A 520 9.70 12.41 -20.97
N ASN A 521 9.86 13.58 -21.60
CA ASN A 521 8.94 14.71 -21.54
C ASN A 521 8.46 15.02 -20.10
N TYR A 522 9.40 15.19 -19.16
CA TYR A 522 9.08 15.40 -17.75
C TYR A 522 8.04 16.51 -17.56
N GLN A 523 6.97 16.21 -16.82
CA GLN A 523 5.82 17.11 -16.58
C GLN A 523 5.08 17.51 -17.87
N TRP A 524 4.94 16.58 -18.82
CA TRP A 524 4.26 16.74 -20.12
C TRP A 524 4.86 17.82 -21.04
N VAL A 525 6.06 18.28 -20.72
CA VAL A 525 6.81 19.29 -21.46
C VAL A 525 7.71 18.62 -22.49
N LYS A 526 7.79 19.17 -23.71
CA LYS A 526 8.89 18.89 -24.66
C LYS A 526 9.55 20.19 -25.12
N VAL A 527 10.88 20.26 -25.00
CA VAL A 527 11.71 21.42 -25.38
C VAL A 527 12.87 20.92 -26.25
N GLY A 528 12.85 21.30 -27.53
CA GLY A 528 13.79 20.78 -28.53
C GLY A 528 13.41 19.37 -29.03
N GLY A 529 14.33 18.72 -29.75
CA GLY A 529 14.18 17.34 -30.24
C GLY A 529 13.19 17.11 -31.39
N GLY A 530 12.31 18.06 -31.70
CA GLY A 530 11.24 17.84 -32.69
C GLY A 530 10.21 16.83 -32.20
N VAL A 531 9.59 16.08 -33.12
CA VAL A 531 8.57 15.07 -32.81
C VAL A 531 9.20 13.90 -32.05
N ASP A 532 10.24 13.26 -32.60
CA ASP A 532 10.76 11.98 -32.11
C ASP A 532 12.11 12.07 -31.37
N GLY A 533 12.86 13.17 -31.54
CA GLY A 533 14.19 13.33 -30.95
C GLY A 533 14.18 13.65 -29.45
N PRO A 534 15.36 13.56 -28.80
CA PRO A 534 15.53 13.77 -27.37
C PRO A 534 15.25 15.23 -26.96
N SER A 535 14.68 15.40 -25.76
CA SER A 535 14.24 16.69 -25.23
C SER A 535 15.11 17.19 -24.07
N ILE A 536 15.28 18.50 -23.94
CA ILE A 536 15.92 19.13 -22.76
C ILE A 536 15.07 18.92 -21.49
N SER A 537 13.76 18.69 -21.66
CA SER A 537 12.88 18.28 -20.57
C SER A 537 13.06 16.82 -20.13
N ASP A 538 13.75 15.97 -20.90
CA ASP A 538 14.01 14.60 -20.47
C ASP A 538 14.95 14.61 -19.26
N LYS A 539 14.59 13.89 -18.19
CA LYS A 539 15.40 13.79 -16.97
C LYS A 539 15.96 12.38 -16.81
N LYS A 540 17.21 12.28 -16.37
CA LYS A 540 17.74 11.00 -15.87
C LYS A 540 16.98 10.65 -14.58
N VAL A 541 16.82 9.36 -14.35
CA VAL A 541 16.20 8.82 -13.15
C VAL A 541 17.09 7.73 -12.60
N SER A 542 17.37 7.78 -11.30
CA SER A 542 18.14 6.79 -10.57
C SER A 542 17.59 6.67 -9.16
N ASN A 543 17.18 5.47 -8.79
CA ASN A 543 16.75 5.12 -7.43
C ASN A 543 17.59 3.95 -6.92
N MET A 544 18.07 4.06 -5.68
CA MET A 544 18.71 2.95 -4.97
C MET A 544 18.02 2.74 -3.64
N THR A 545 17.71 1.50 -3.31
CA THR A 545 17.09 1.13 -2.03
C THR A 545 17.85 -0.03 -1.42
N PHE A 546 18.08 0.05 -0.11
CA PHE A 546 18.64 -1.00 0.72
C PHE A 546 17.80 -1.15 1.98
N THR A 547 17.48 -2.38 2.38
CA THR A 547 16.84 -2.68 3.66
C THR A 547 17.53 -3.85 4.34
N ALA A 548 17.90 -3.66 5.60
CA ALA A 548 18.30 -4.72 6.51
C ALA A 548 17.21 -4.87 7.58
N GLN A 549 16.70 -6.08 7.78
CA GLN A 549 15.76 -6.40 8.85
C GLN A 549 16.20 -7.66 9.59
N TYR A 550 16.31 -7.55 10.91
CA TYR A 550 16.56 -8.67 11.79
C TYR A 550 15.32 -9.01 12.62
N GLU A 551 14.96 -10.29 12.60
CA GLU A 551 13.90 -10.83 13.45
C GLU A 551 14.56 -11.57 14.61
N LEU A 552 14.58 -10.92 15.78
CA LEU A 552 15.14 -11.51 16.98
C LEU A 552 14.34 -12.77 17.37
N PRO A 553 14.98 -13.93 17.55
CA PRO A 553 14.33 -15.14 18.05
C PRO A 553 13.99 -15.06 19.55
N TRP A 554 13.95 -13.84 20.12
CA TRP A 554 13.64 -13.62 21.52
C TRP A 554 12.13 -13.55 21.74
N ARG A 555 11.63 -14.50 22.53
CA ARG A 555 10.22 -14.57 22.89
C ARG A 555 10.05 -15.18 24.27
N LEU A 556 9.58 -14.37 25.21
CA LEU A 556 9.21 -14.82 26.54
C LEU A 556 7.72 -15.19 26.54
N ALA A 557 7.40 -16.47 26.73
CA ALA A 557 6.03 -16.97 26.79
C ALA A 557 5.66 -17.43 28.20
N TRP A 558 4.45 -17.10 28.64
CA TRP A 558 3.90 -17.55 29.91
C TRP A 558 2.43 -17.96 29.77
N ARG A 559 1.88 -18.55 30.83
CA ARG A 559 0.43 -18.75 31.00
C ARG A 559 0.02 -18.00 32.25
N TRP A 560 -1.21 -17.51 32.28
CA TRP A 560 -1.80 -17.05 33.54
C TRP A 560 -1.78 -18.20 34.56
N PRO A 561 -1.26 -17.99 35.79
CA PRO A 561 -1.40 -18.97 36.86
C PRO A 561 -2.90 -19.15 37.21
N LYS A 562 -3.27 -20.33 37.70
CA LYS A 562 -4.64 -20.63 38.14
C LYS A 562 -4.76 -20.54 39.67
N THR A 563 -5.18 -19.41 40.27
CA THR A 563 -5.80 -19.32 41.65
C THR A 563 -6.25 -17.89 42.08
N GLY A 564 -7.25 -17.79 42.97
CA GLY A 564 -7.94 -16.55 43.43
C GLY A 564 -7.19 -15.66 44.47
N ILE A 565 -7.70 -14.54 45.03
CA ILE A 565 -9.05 -13.91 45.06
C ILE A 565 -8.98 -12.35 45.04
N ASN A 566 -9.82 -11.62 44.26
CA ASN A 566 -10.29 -10.25 44.59
C ASN A 566 -11.65 -9.83 43.94
N GLN A 567 -12.75 -9.89 44.71
CA GLN A 567 -14.13 -9.69 44.23
C GLN A 567 -14.43 -8.31 43.60
N LYS A 568 -13.70 -7.23 43.96
CA LYS A 568 -13.92 -5.89 43.37
C LYS A 568 -13.52 -5.82 41.89
N LEU A 569 -12.43 -6.48 41.50
CA LEU A 569 -11.98 -6.56 40.10
C LEU A 569 -12.90 -7.47 39.28
N LYS A 570 -13.40 -8.56 39.88
CA LYS A 570 -14.39 -9.43 39.24
C LYS A 570 -15.69 -8.68 38.92
N LYS A 571 -16.23 -7.88 39.86
CA LYS A 571 -17.41 -7.03 39.60
C LYS A 571 -17.19 -5.97 38.52
N PHE A 572 -15.96 -5.48 38.32
CA PHE A 572 -15.64 -4.59 37.20
C PHE A 572 -15.61 -5.38 35.89
N GLY A 573 -14.86 -6.50 35.85
CA GLY A 573 -14.75 -7.39 34.69
C GLY A 573 -16.09 -7.95 34.19
N ASP A 574 -16.94 -8.43 35.10
CA ASP A 574 -18.28 -8.94 34.79
C ASP A 574 -19.19 -7.84 34.17
N LYS A 575 -18.95 -6.56 34.49
CA LYS A 575 -19.69 -5.41 33.94
C LYS A 575 -19.22 -5.00 32.53
N ILE A 576 -18.06 -5.48 32.08
CA ILE A 576 -17.48 -5.21 30.74
C ILE A 576 -17.16 -6.49 29.95
N GLY A 577 -17.60 -7.66 30.40
CA GLY A 577 -17.40 -8.95 29.72
C GLY A 577 -15.96 -9.49 29.75
N TRP A 578 -15.13 -9.07 30.72
CA TRP A 578 -13.70 -9.42 30.79
C TRP A 578 -13.36 -10.27 32.03
N PRO A 579 -12.93 -11.54 31.85
CA PRO A 579 -12.58 -12.41 32.98
C PRO A 579 -11.15 -12.11 33.46
N PHE A 580 -11.01 -11.37 34.56
CA PHE A 580 -9.78 -11.36 35.34
C PHE A 580 -9.73 -12.58 36.27
N CYS A 581 -8.53 -13.16 36.42
CA CYS A 581 -8.21 -14.14 37.46
C CYS A 581 -7.08 -13.60 38.32
N ASP A 582 -7.12 -13.91 39.61
CA ASP A 582 -6.28 -13.27 40.61
C ASP A 582 -4.85 -13.85 40.68
N CYS A 583 -4.01 -13.31 41.57
CA CYS A 583 -2.56 -13.52 41.54
C CYS A 583 -1.91 -13.55 42.93
N LYS A 584 -0.88 -14.39 43.06
CA LYS A 584 0.29 -14.16 43.93
C LYS A 584 1.56 -14.45 43.12
N PHE A 585 2.61 -13.67 43.35
CA PHE A 585 3.85 -13.75 42.56
C PHE A 585 4.74 -14.94 42.96
N GLY A 586 5.28 -15.61 41.95
CA GLY A 586 6.31 -16.63 42.09
C GLY A 586 7.11 -16.74 40.80
N PHE A 587 8.29 -16.11 40.74
CA PHE A 587 9.20 -16.24 39.60
C PHE A 587 9.89 -17.60 39.65
N LYS A 588 9.62 -18.48 38.66
CA LYS A 588 10.53 -19.59 38.34
C LYS A 588 11.44 -19.19 37.19
N ARG A 589 12.62 -18.68 37.53
CA ARG A 589 13.74 -18.51 36.62
C ARG A 589 14.15 -19.91 36.13
N LYS A 590 14.20 -20.11 34.81
CA LYS A 590 14.79 -21.33 34.23
C LYS A 590 16.07 -20.94 33.49
N GLU A 591 17.09 -20.63 34.27
CA GLU A 591 18.46 -20.56 33.78
C GLU A 591 19.02 -21.97 33.72
N SER A 592 19.43 -22.38 32.53
CA SER A 592 20.27 -23.54 32.30
C SER A 592 20.99 -23.34 30.97
N VAL A 593 21.89 -22.34 30.96
CA VAL A 593 23.02 -22.35 30.02
C VAL A 593 24.14 -23.07 30.76
N ILE A 594 24.45 -24.29 30.34
CA ILE A 594 25.71 -24.96 30.64
C ILE A 594 26.43 -25.02 29.30
N PRO A 595 27.65 -24.47 29.18
CA PRO A 595 28.43 -24.59 27.97
C PRO A 595 29.25 -25.89 27.97
N GLU A 596 29.03 -26.74 26.97
CA GLU A 596 30.02 -27.61 26.34
C GLU A 596 29.77 -27.60 24.82
#